data_AF-A0A935HZS3-F1
#
_entry.id   AF-A0A935HZS3-F1
#
_cell.length_a   1.000
_cell.length_b   1.000
_cell.length_c   1.000
_cell.angle_alpha   90.00
_cell.angle_beta   90.00
_cell.angle_gamma   90.00
#
_symmetry.space_group_name_H-M   'P 1'
#
loop_
_entity.id
_entity.type
_entity.pdbx_description
1 polymer ?
#
loop_
_entity_poly.entity_id
_entity_poly.type
_entity_poly.pdbx_seq_one_letter_code
_entity_poly.pdbx_strand_id
1 'polypeptide(L)'
;MPSGREGNIILSFYFEDVTVDEKTFKFFTIRIADNGIGLTEAQKNKKDGHVSQGIKIIQERLILLSKERKMPVPIFEDLNLKNKDSKGTQVVLSIPPEMYRIFNK
;
A
#
# COMPACT_ATOMS: atom_id res chain seq x y z
N MET A 1 8.30 -23.64 8.41
CA MET A 1 7.13 -24.39 7.90
C MET A 1 6.26 -23.40 7.14
N PRO A 2 5.98 -23.61 5.83
CA PRO A 2 4.92 -22.85 5.16
C PRO A 2 3.60 -23.05 5.94
N SER A 3 2.77 -22.01 6.03
CA SER A 3 1.63 -21.95 6.96
C SER A 3 0.50 -22.96 6.66
N GLY A 4 0.60 -23.74 5.57
CA GLY A 4 -0.45 -24.66 5.10
C GLY A 4 -1.74 -23.98 4.62
N ARG A 5 -1.81 -22.64 4.71
CA ARG A 5 -2.94 -21.82 4.28
C ARG A 5 -2.64 -21.19 2.93
N GLU A 6 -3.67 -21.04 2.11
CA GLU A 6 -3.57 -20.30 0.85
C GLU A 6 -3.27 -18.82 1.12
N GLY A 7 -2.19 -18.34 0.49
CA GLY A 7 -1.85 -16.93 0.46
C GLY A 7 -2.63 -16.25 -0.66
N ASN A 8 -3.43 -15.26 -0.30
CA ASN A 8 -4.24 -14.48 -1.23
C ASN A 8 -3.66 -13.07 -1.35
N ILE A 9 -3.49 -12.61 -2.58
CA ILE A 9 -3.17 -11.22 -2.89
C ILE A 9 -4.37 -10.62 -3.61
N ILE A 10 -4.87 -9.50 -3.06
CA ILE A 10 -5.99 -8.74 -3.61
C ILE A 10 -5.41 -7.45 -4.19
N LEU A 11 -5.64 -7.24 -5.49
CA LEU A 11 -5.36 -5.99 -6.18
C LEU A 11 -6.68 -5.29 -6.46
N SER A 12 -6.79 -4.03 -6.07
CA SER A 12 -7.96 -3.20 -6.37
C SER A 12 -7.50 -1.89 -6.99
N PHE A 13 -8.21 -1.48 -8.05
CA PHE A 13 -7.94 -0.27 -8.80
C PHE A 13 -9.23 0.53 -8.84
N TYR A 14 -9.19 1.78 -8.40
CA TYR A 14 -10.36 2.64 -8.40
C TYR A 14 -9.94 4.10 -8.50
N PHE A 15 -10.87 4.93 -8.95
CA PHE A 15 -10.70 6.38 -8.87
C PHE A 15 -11.35 6.90 -7.60
N GLU A 16 -10.70 7.87 -6.96
CA GLU A 16 -11.18 8.52 -5.75
C GLU A 16 -11.09 10.03 -5.92
N ASP A 17 -12.16 10.73 -5.56
CA ASP A 17 -12.19 12.19 -5.60
C ASP A 17 -11.66 12.73 -4.26
N VAL A 18 -10.60 13.54 -4.33
CA VAL A 18 -9.95 14.15 -3.15
C VAL A 18 -10.07 15.65 -3.28
N THR A 19 -10.65 16.31 -2.26
CA THR A 19 -10.81 17.76 -2.23
C THR A 19 -9.74 18.41 -1.37
N VAL A 20 -9.00 19.35 -1.95
CA VAL A 20 -7.99 20.19 -1.27
C VAL A 20 -8.23 21.64 -1.68
N ASP A 21 -8.38 22.55 -0.71
CA ASP A 21 -8.63 23.97 -0.95
C ASP A 21 -9.74 24.23 -1.98
N GLU A 22 -10.91 23.60 -1.76
CA GLU A 22 -12.11 23.69 -2.62
C GLU A 22 -11.93 23.14 -4.05
N LYS A 23 -10.77 22.57 -4.39
CA LYS A 23 -10.52 21.90 -5.67
C LYS A 23 -10.60 20.39 -5.52
N THR A 24 -11.39 19.75 -6.37
CA THR A 24 -11.52 18.29 -6.44
C THR A 24 -10.57 17.73 -7.48
N PHE A 25 -9.76 16.76 -7.06
CA PHE A 25 -8.82 16.03 -7.90
C PHE A 25 -9.22 14.56 -7.93
N LYS A 26 -9.22 13.97 -9.13
CA LYS A 26 -9.50 12.56 -9.31
C LYS A 26 -8.20 11.78 -9.22
N PHE A 27 -7.96 11.09 -8.11
CA PHE A 27 -6.78 10.24 -7.95
C PHE A 27 -7.07 8.85 -8.49
N PHE A 28 -6.07 8.22 -9.11
CA PHE A 28 -6.11 6.79 -9.41
C PHE A 28 -5.44 6.03 -8.25
N THR A 29 -6.24 5.30 -7.50
CA THR A 29 -5.81 4.57 -6.31
C THR A 29 -5.60 3.10 -6.63
N ILE A 30 -4.42 2.60 -6.26
CA ILE A 30 -4.03 1.19 -6.35
C ILE A 30 -3.90 0.67 -4.92
N ARG A 31 -4.71 -0.32 -4.58
CA ARG A 31 -4.66 -1.02 -3.30
C ARG A 31 -4.14 -2.44 -3.52
N ILE A 32 -3.11 -2.80 -2.77
CA ILE A 32 -2.51 -4.12 -2.74
C ILE A 32 -2.70 -4.65 -1.32
N ALA A 33 -3.35 -5.79 -1.16
CA ALA A 33 -3.56 -6.40 0.15
C ALA A 33 -3.22 -7.89 0.12
N ASP A 34 -2.66 -8.40 1.21
CA ASP A 34 -2.49 -9.83 1.43
C ASP A 34 -3.25 -10.29 2.68
N ASN A 35 -3.47 -11.59 2.82
CA ASN A 35 -4.07 -12.22 4.01
C ASN A 35 -3.02 -12.82 4.97
N GLY A 36 -1.79 -12.31 4.93
CA GLY A 36 -0.67 -12.79 5.73
C GLY A 36 -0.78 -12.43 7.20
N ILE A 37 0.35 -12.46 7.91
CA ILE A 37 0.38 -12.18 9.36
C ILE A 37 0.30 -10.68 9.68
N GLY A 38 0.60 -9.81 8.71
CA GLY A 38 0.68 -8.37 8.91
C GLY A 38 2.10 -7.85 9.24
N LEU A 39 2.29 -6.55 9.11
CA LEU A 39 3.52 -5.81 9.40
C LEU A 39 3.90 -5.90 10.88
N THR A 40 2.95 -5.66 11.78
CA THR A 40 3.21 -5.66 13.22
C THR A 40 3.67 -7.05 13.69
N GLU A 41 2.96 -8.10 13.28
CA GLU A 41 3.29 -9.47 13.66
C GLU A 41 4.59 -9.95 13.00
N ALA A 42 4.84 -9.54 11.75
CA ALA A 42 6.12 -9.80 11.08
C ALA A 42 7.29 -9.12 11.79
N GLN A 43 7.10 -7.91 12.36
CA GLN A 43 8.13 -7.22 13.13
C GLN A 43 8.42 -7.91 14.47
N LYS A 44 7.38 -8.38 15.18
CA LYS A 44 7.53 -9.10 16.45
C LYS A 44 8.25 -10.44 16.30
N ASN A 45 7.99 -11.14 15.20
CA ASN A 45 8.59 -12.45 14.92
C ASN A 45 9.94 -12.36 14.18
N LYS A 46 10.54 -11.16 14.07
CA LYS A 46 11.90 -11.04 13.51
C LYS A 46 12.88 -11.81 14.40
N LYS A 47 13.57 -12.77 13.81
CA LYS A 47 14.78 -13.35 14.41
C LYS A 47 15.83 -12.25 14.58
N ASP A 48 16.55 -12.25 15.70
CA ASP A 48 17.64 -11.31 15.94
C ASP A 48 18.61 -11.28 14.74
N GLY A 49 18.87 -10.08 14.23
CA GLY A 49 19.74 -9.84 13.06
C GLY A 49 19.07 -9.83 11.68
N HIS A 50 17.79 -10.22 11.54
CA HIS A 50 17.10 -10.16 10.25
C HIS A 50 16.37 -8.82 10.02
N VAL A 51 16.93 -7.99 9.14
CA VAL A 51 16.27 -6.80 8.60
C VAL A 51 15.56 -7.16 7.30
N SER A 52 14.25 -6.87 7.18
CA SER A 52 13.50 -7.00 5.92
C SER A 52 13.90 -5.87 4.97
N GLN A 53 15.08 -6.01 4.35
CA GLN A 53 15.67 -5.00 3.46
C GLN A 53 14.77 -4.71 2.27
N GLY A 54 14.01 -5.70 1.78
CA GLY A 54 13.08 -5.52 0.66
C GLY A 54 12.03 -4.46 0.93
N ILE A 55 11.28 -4.58 2.03
CA ILE A 55 10.25 -3.60 2.40
C ILE A 55 10.87 -2.23 2.65
N LYS A 56 12.01 -2.18 3.34
CA LYS A 56 12.72 -0.93 3.60
C LYS A 56 13.10 -0.20 2.31
N ILE A 57 13.73 -0.91 1.36
CA ILE A 57 14.11 -0.35 0.06
C ILE A 57 12.88 0.12 -0.72
N ILE A 58 11.80 -0.67 -0.72
CA ILE A 58 10.55 -0.30 -1.40
C ILE A 58 9.97 0.98 -0.79
N GLN A 59 9.88 1.07 0.54
CA GLN A 59 9.39 2.26 1.23
C GLN A 59 10.26 3.49 0.93
N GLU A 60 11.58 3.36 1.01
CA GLU A 60 12.52 4.44 0.70
C GLU A 60 12.37 4.93 -0.75
N ARG A 61 12.29 4.01 -1.72
CA ARG A 61 12.11 4.34 -3.15
C ARG A 61 10.77 5.01 -3.42
N LEU A 62 9.71 4.54 -2.78
CA LEU A 62 8.38 5.13 -2.92
C LEU A 62 8.29 6.53 -2.31
N ILE A 63 8.91 6.75 -1.15
CA ILE A 63 8.99 8.08 -0.52
C ILE A 63 9.77 9.06 -1.42
N LEU A 64 10.90 8.62 -2.00
CA LEU A 64 11.66 9.43 -2.94
C LEU A 64 10.83 9.79 -4.16
N LEU A 65 10.12 8.81 -4.75
CA LEU A 65 9.23 9.04 -5.89
C LEU A 65 8.12 10.04 -5.54
N SER A 66 7.48 9.91 -4.38
CA SER A 66 6.44 10.83 -3.92
C SER A 66 6.95 12.26 -3.81
N LYS A 67 8.17 12.46 -3.29
CA LYS A 67 8.79 13.79 -3.23
C LYS A 67 9.09 14.37 -4.60
N GLU A 68 9.70 13.59 -5.49
CA GLU A 68 10.08 14.04 -6.84
C GLU A 68 8.86 14.35 -7.72
N ARG A 69 7.77 13.60 -7.55
CA ARG A 69 6.58 13.67 -8.41
C ARG A 69 5.38 14.36 -7.76
N LYS A 70 5.56 14.92 -6.55
CA LYS A 70 4.48 15.51 -5.74
C LYS A 70 3.27 14.58 -5.55
N MET A 71 3.55 13.28 -5.43
CA MET A 71 2.50 12.28 -5.16
C MET A 71 2.26 12.18 -3.65
N PRO A 72 1.07 11.74 -3.22
CA PRO A 72 0.86 11.27 -1.86
C PRO A 72 1.89 10.20 -1.47
N VAL A 73 2.31 10.19 -0.21
CA VAL A 73 3.20 9.15 0.33
C VAL A 73 2.41 7.85 0.43
N PRO A 74 2.93 6.72 -0.07
CA PRO A 74 2.27 5.43 0.07
C PRO A 74 2.02 5.03 1.50
N ILE A 75 0.84 4.47 1.71
CA ILE A 75 0.37 4.03 3.03
C ILE A 75 0.61 2.53 3.16
N PHE A 76 1.28 2.12 4.23
CA PHE A 76 1.54 0.72 4.59
C PHE A 76 0.88 0.45 5.94
N GLU A 77 -0.10 -0.44 5.98
CA GLU A 77 -0.94 -0.67 7.15
C GLU A 77 -1.24 -2.16 7.37
N ASP A 78 -1.51 -2.52 8.62
CA ASP A 78 -2.12 -3.81 8.94
C ASP A 78 -3.64 -3.77 8.67
N LEU A 79 -4.16 -4.82 8.04
CA LEU A 79 -5.61 -4.94 7.78
C LEU A 79 -6.44 -5.03 9.05
N ASN A 80 -5.85 -5.49 10.15
CA ASN A 80 -6.51 -5.62 11.46
C ASN A 80 -6.92 -4.26 12.07
N LEU A 81 -6.35 -3.15 11.59
CA LEU A 81 -6.70 -1.79 12.00
C LEU A 81 -8.09 -1.39 11.51
N LYS A 82 -8.57 -1.99 10.42
CA LYS A 82 -9.88 -1.67 9.81
C LYS A 82 -10.94 -2.75 10.10
N ASN A 83 -10.51 -3.97 10.38
CA ASN A 83 -11.38 -5.07 10.81
C ASN A 83 -10.58 -6.03 11.70
N LYS A 84 -10.94 -6.17 12.98
CA LYS A 84 -10.19 -6.99 13.97
C LYS A 84 -10.03 -8.46 13.57
N ASP A 85 -10.92 -8.98 12.74
CA ASP A 85 -10.88 -10.37 12.26
C ASP A 85 -10.02 -10.53 10.99
N SER A 86 -9.62 -9.43 10.36
CA SER A 86 -8.77 -9.42 9.18
C SER A 86 -7.29 -9.42 9.59
N LYS A 87 -6.50 -10.28 8.96
CA LYS A 87 -5.04 -10.31 9.11
C LYS A 87 -4.38 -10.06 7.76
N GLY A 88 -3.20 -9.46 7.78
CA GLY A 88 -2.38 -9.22 6.59
C GLY A 88 -2.01 -7.76 6.42
N THR A 89 -1.29 -7.48 5.35
CA THR A 89 -0.77 -6.14 5.05
C THR A 89 -1.54 -5.52 3.90
N GLN A 90 -1.75 -4.20 3.99
CA GLN A 90 -2.27 -3.37 2.93
C GLN A 90 -1.24 -2.30 2.55
N VAL A 91 -1.06 -2.11 1.25
CA VAL A 91 -0.31 -1.01 0.66
C VAL A 91 -1.26 -0.20 -0.25
N VAL A 92 -1.28 1.11 -0.08
CA VAL A 92 -2.07 2.03 -0.92
C VAL A 92 -1.14 3.00 -1.64
N LEU A 93 -1.26 3.04 -2.96
CA LEU A 93 -0.59 4.00 -3.84
C LEU A 93 -1.66 4.90 -4.46
N SER A 94 -1.49 6.21 -4.33
CA SER A 94 -2.39 7.19 -4.96
C SER A 94 -1.62 7.92 -6.06
N ILE A 95 -2.09 7.78 -7.30
CA ILE A 95 -1.48 8.37 -8.48
C ILE A 95 -2.29 9.62 -8.87
N PRO A 96 -1.65 10.79 -8.93
CA PRO A 96 -2.35 12.03 -9.21
C PRO A 96 -2.73 12.14 -10.72
N PRO A 97 -3.70 13.00 -11.07
CA PRO A 97 -4.19 13.19 -12.44
C PRO A 97 -3.10 13.40 -13.49
N GLU A 98 -2.00 14.07 -13.14
CA GLU A 98 -0.92 14.42 -14.05
C GLU A 98 -0.07 13.21 -14.48
N MET A 99 -0.24 12.07 -13.81
CA MET A 99 0.59 10.87 -13.99
C MET A 99 -0.13 9.72 -14.70
N TYR A 100 -1.40 9.90 -15.07
CA TYR A 100 -2.13 8.89 -15.84
C TYR A 100 -2.90 9.53 -16.99
N ARG A 101 -3.28 8.70 -17.96
CA ARG A 101 -4.17 9.10 -19.05
C ARG A 101 -5.28 8.07 -19.22
N ILE A 102 -6.51 8.55 -19.26
CA ILE A 102 -7.66 7.70 -19.57
C ILE A 102 -7.82 7.68 -21.09
N PHE A 103 -7.79 6.49 -21.67
CA PHE A 103 -8.11 6.30 -23.07
C PHE A 103 -9.57 5.89 -23.18
N ASN A 104 -10.41 6.79 -23.70
CA ASN A 104 -11.75 6.41 -24.11
C ASN A 104 -11.64 5.71 -25.47
N LYS A 105 -12.22 4.51 -25.59
CA LYS A 105 -12.42 3.83 -26.86
C LYS A 105 -13.58 4.46 -27.63
#